data_AF-Q7V871-F1
#
_entry.id   AF-Q7V871-F1
#
_cell.length_a   1.000
_cell.length_b   1.000
_cell.length_c   1.000
_cell.angle_alpha   90.00
_cell.angle_beta   90.00
_cell.angle_gamma   90.00
#
_symmetry.space_group_name_H-M   'P 1'
#
loop_
_entity.id
_entity.type
_entity.pdbx_description
1 polymer ?
#
loop_
_entity_poly.entity_id
_entity_poly.type
_entity_poly.pdbx_seq_one_letter_code
_entity_poly.pdbx_strand_id
1 'polypeptide(L)'
;MKDLVTTSDSVIASLCREVDGIRHRCSSLLEAIAKCNDDNLSCRLKKEFQQLSNRRSRLLETAKAIQFKSVDDKLSIEFLIEISSRPLDMRTCWPQEKKSDFISHNS
;
A
#
# COMPACT_ATOMS: atom_id res chain seq x y z
N MET A 1 -14.47 -10.53 -28.14
CA MET A 1 -14.08 -9.23 -28.71
C MET A 1 -12.66 -8.93 -28.25
N LYS A 2 -11.72 -8.93 -29.21
CA LYS A 2 -10.41 -8.25 -29.21
C LYS A 2 -9.73 -8.01 -27.85
N ASP A 3 -9.01 -9.01 -27.33
CA ASP A 3 -7.85 -8.75 -26.48
C ASP A 3 -6.66 -8.39 -27.40
N LEU A 4 -6.67 -7.15 -27.90
CA LEU A 4 -5.44 -6.52 -28.35
C LEU A 4 -4.59 -6.33 -27.11
N VAL A 5 -3.69 -7.28 -26.85
CA VAL A 5 -2.52 -7.06 -26.02
C VAL A 5 -1.70 -6.00 -26.75
N THR A 6 -1.98 -4.73 -26.44
CA THR A 6 -1.15 -3.60 -26.86
C THR A 6 0.14 -3.70 -26.07
N THR A 7 1.14 -4.35 -26.65
CA THR A 7 2.52 -4.39 -26.16
C THR A 7 3.16 -3.02 -26.29
N SER A 8 2.72 -2.06 -25.48
CA SER A 8 3.45 -0.84 -25.10
C SER A 8 2.65 -0.09 -24.03
N ASP A 9 2.24 -0.75 -22.95
CA ASP A 9 1.90 0.00 -21.75
C ASP A 9 3.14 0.79 -21.34
N SER A 10 3.00 2.11 -21.20
CA SER A 10 4.12 2.94 -20.78
C SER A 10 4.65 2.43 -19.44
N VAL A 11 5.94 2.63 -19.18
CA VAL A 11 6.54 2.26 -17.88
C VAL A 11 5.73 2.89 -16.74
N ILE A 12 5.31 4.15 -16.90
CA ILE A 12 4.46 4.84 -15.92
C ILE A 12 3.11 4.14 -15.73
N ALA A 13 2.42 3.74 -16.80
CA ALA A 13 1.16 3.01 -16.70
C ALA A 13 1.32 1.68 -15.96
N SER A 14 2.42 0.95 -16.22
CA SER A 14 2.74 -0.29 -15.52
C SER A 14 2.98 -0.06 -14.02
N LEU A 15 3.71 1.00 -13.67
CA LEU A 15 3.96 1.38 -12.27
C LEU A 15 2.66 1.80 -11.57
N CYS A 16 1.76 2.53 -12.24
CA CYS A 16 0.45 2.89 -11.68
C CYS A 16 -0.37 1.65 -11.33
N ARG A 17 -0.46 0.68 -12.26
CA ARG A 17 -1.17 -0.59 -12.01
C ARG A 17 -0.54 -1.39 -10.88
N GLU A 18 0.78 -1.34 -10.75
CA GLU A 18 1.46 -1.98 -9.63
C GLU A 18 1.07 -1.35 -8.29
N VAL A 19 1.04 -0.01 -8.20
CA VAL A 19 0.60 0.70 -7.00
C VAL A 19 -0.84 0.33 -6.64
N ASP A 20 -1.75 0.32 -7.61
CA ASP A 20 -3.15 -0.08 -7.39
C ASP A 20 -3.26 -1.54 -6.92
N GLY A 21 -2.49 -2.45 -7.52
CA GLY A 21 -2.41 -3.84 -7.09
C GLY A 21 -1.91 -3.98 -5.64
N ILE A 22 -0.91 -3.19 -5.25
CA ILE A 22 -0.41 -3.14 -3.88
C ILE A 22 -1.52 -2.64 -2.93
N ARG A 23 -2.21 -1.56 -3.27
CA ARG A 23 -3.28 -0.98 -2.43
C ARG A 23 -4.42 -1.98 -2.20
N HIS A 24 -4.86 -2.67 -3.24
CA HIS A 24 -5.91 -3.70 -3.13
C HIS A 24 -5.47 -4.88 -2.25
N ARG A 25 -4.24 -5.38 -2.43
CA ARG A 25 -3.71 -6.47 -1.60
C ARG A 25 -3.53 -6.06 -0.15
N CYS A 26 -2.99 -4.87 0.12
CA CYS A 26 -2.88 -4.35 1.47
C CYS A 26 -4.24 -4.23 2.17
N SER A 27 -5.27 -3.75 1.47
CA SER A 27 -6.63 -3.67 2.00
C SER A 27 -7.15 -5.07 2.39
N SER A 28 -6.98 -6.04 1.48
CA SER A 28 -7.37 -7.44 1.72
C SER A 28 -6.62 -8.07 2.90
N LEU A 29 -5.32 -7.81 3.03
CA LEU A 29 -4.50 -8.28 4.14
C LEU A 29 -4.93 -7.68 5.47
N LEU A 30 -5.26 -6.38 5.52
CA LEU A 30 -5.72 -5.73 6.75
C LEU A 30 -7.08 -6.29 7.22
N GLU A 31 -7.95 -6.70 6.29
CA GLU A 31 -9.18 -7.42 6.61
C GLU A 31 -8.90 -8.83 7.12
N ALA A 32 -8.00 -9.56 6.46
CA ALA A 32 -7.61 -10.91 6.87
C ALA A 32 -6.96 -10.90 8.27
N ILE A 33 -6.03 -9.98 8.53
CA ILE A 33 -5.35 -9.81 9.83
C ILE A 33 -6.38 -9.53 10.93
N ALA A 34 -7.39 -8.69 10.66
CA ALA A 34 -8.40 -8.32 11.67
C ALA A 34 -9.32 -9.48 12.06
N LYS A 35 -9.47 -10.49 11.20
CA LYS A 35 -10.33 -11.66 11.43
C LYS A 35 -9.53 -12.92 11.81
N CYS A 36 -8.19 -12.84 11.83
CA CYS A 36 -7.32 -13.99 12.02
C CYS A 36 -7.10 -14.28 13.51
N ASN A 37 -7.57 -15.44 13.97
CA ASN A 37 -7.35 -15.93 15.34
C ASN A 37 -6.11 -16.82 15.49
N ASP A 38 -5.43 -17.16 14.38
CA ASP A 38 -4.18 -17.92 14.40
C ASP A 38 -2.98 -16.97 14.39
N ASP A 39 -2.15 -17.03 15.44
CA ASP A 39 -1.03 -16.12 15.63
C ASP A 39 0.08 -16.31 14.58
N ASN A 40 0.33 -17.54 14.15
CA ASN A 40 1.37 -17.84 13.16
C ASN A 40 0.96 -17.32 11.78
N LEU A 41 -0.29 -17.55 11.39
CA LEU A 41 -0.87 -16.99 10.17
C LEU A 41 -0.92 -15.46 10.24
N SER A 42 -1.34 -14.88 11.37
CA SER A 42 -1.34 -13.43 11.59
C SER A 42 0.05 -12.81 11.41
N CYS A 43 1.10 -13.47 11.95
CA CYS A 43 2.49 -13.05 11.78
C CYS A 43 2.91 -13.05 10.30
N ARG A 44 2.58 -14.10 9.55
CA ARG A 44 2.87 -14.20 8.11
C ARG A 44 2.15 -13.11 7.30
N LEU A 45 0.88 -12.84 7.59
CA LEU A 45 0.10 -11.79 6.93
C LEU A 45 0.66 -10.39 7.21
N LYS A 46 1.08 -10.11 8.45
CA LYS A 46 1.75 -8.85 8.82
C LYS A 46 3.07 -8.68 8.08
N LYS A 47 3.85 -9.75 7.93
CA LYS A 47 5.11 -9.74 7.16
C LYS A 47 4.86 -9.42 5.68
N GLU A 48 3.84 -10.02 5.07
CA GLU A 48 3.44 -9.73 3.69
C GLU A 48 3.01 -8.26 3.55
N PHE A 49 2.18 -7.76 4.47
CA PHE A 49 1.79 -6.35 4.49
C PHE A 49 2.99 -5.41 4.55
N GLN A 50 3.98 -5.70 5.41
CA GLN A 50 5.20 -4.93 5.50
C GLN A 50 6.01 -4.95 4.19
N GLN A 51 6.10 -6.10 3.51
CA GLN A 51 6.78 -6.22 2.22
C GLN A 51 6.10 -5.37 1.14
N LEU A 52 4.78 -5.39 1.07
CA LEU A 52 4.00 -4.58 0.14
C LEU A 52 4.13 -3.08 0.44
N SER A 53 4.12 -2.70 1.72
CA SER A 53 4.36 -1.31 2.15
C SER A 53 5.74 -0.80 1.72
N ASN A 54 6.78 -1.62 1.92
CA ASN A 54 8.13 -1.31 1.47
C ASN A 54 8.21 -1.19 -0.06
N ARG A 55 7.51 -2.06 -0.80
CA ARG A 55 7.46 -1.99 -2.26
C ARG A 55 6.83 -0.68 -2.74
N ARG A 56 5.71 -0.26 -2.15
CA ARG A 56 5.09 1.05 -2.45
C ARG A 56 6.08 2.20 -2.18
N SER A 57 6.79 2.19 -1.05
CA SER A 57 7.77 3.24 -0.75
C SER A 57 8.87 3.32 -1.81
N ARG A 58 9.37 2.18 -2.29
CA ARG A 58 10.35 2.13 -3.39
C ARG A 58 9.78 2.65 -4.71
N LEU A 59 8.50 2.39 -5.00
CA LEU A 59 7.83 2.94 -6.19
C LEU A 59 7.72 4.47 -6.10
N LEU A 60 7.39 5.02 -4.93
CA LEU A 60 7.37 6.47 -4.69
C LEU A 60 8.75 7.09 -4.89
N GLU A 61 9.80 6.48 -4.33
CA GLU A 61 11.19 6.93 -4.52
C GLU A 61 11.59 6.91 -6.00
N THR A 62 11.21 5.85 -6.72
CA THR A 62 11.46 5.72 -8.15
C THR A 62 10.74 6.81 -8.94
N ALA A 63 9.47 7.07 -8.63
CA ALA A 63 8.68 8.10 -9.30
C ALA A 63 9.28 9.51 -9.09
N LYS A 64 9.70 9.82 -7.86
CA LYS A 64 10.42 11.07 -7.57
C LYS A 64 11.74 11.15 -8.33
N ALA A 65 12.51 10.06 -8.40
CA ALA A 65 13.76 10.05 -9.15
C ALA A 65 13.57 10.25 -10.67
N ILE A 66 12.46 9.77 -11.24
CA ILE A 66 12.10 10.01 -12.65
C ILE A 66 11.71 11.47 -12.88
N GLN A 67 10.96 12.08 -11.94
CA GLN A 67 10.55 13.49 -12.00
C GLN A 67 11.75 14.45 -12.17
N PHE A 68 12.88 14.14 -11.52
CA PHE A 68 14.10 14.96 -11.65
C PHE A 68 14.86 14.75 -12.96
N LYS A 69 14.54 13.72 -13.75
CA LYS A 69 15.30 13.32 -14.95
C LYS A 69 14.55 13.53 -16.26
N SER A 70 13.22 13.54 -16.25
CA SER A 70 12.39 13.56 -17.46
C SER A 70 11.48 14.78 -17.49
N VAL A 71 11.47 15.49 -18.62
CA VAL A 71 10.64 16.70 -18.84
C VAL A 71 9.37 16.37 -19.63
N ASP A 72 9.36 15.29 -20.40
CA ASP A 72 8.34 15.04 -21.43
C ASP A 72 7.02 14.47 -20.89
N ASP A 73 7.00 13.88 -19.69
CA ASP A 73 5.84 13.14 -19.16
C ASP A 73 5.43 13.58 -17.73
N LYS A 74 5.52 14.89 -17.48
CA LYS A 74 5.36 15.49 -16.14
C LYS A 74 4.05 15.11 -15.43
N LEU A 75 2.91 15.17 -16.13
CA LEU A 75 1.61 14.85 -15.54
C LEU A 75 1.52 13.39 -15.11
N SER A 76 1.97 12.47 -15.97
CA SER A 76 1.98 11.03 -15.71
C SER A 76 2.83 10.70 -14.48
N ILE A 77 3.99 11.36 -14.35
CA ILE A 77 4.89 11.20 -13.21
C ILE A 77 4.27 11.79 -11.93
N GLU A 78 3.70 12.99 -11.99
CA GLU A 78 3.00 13.61 -10.84
C GLU A 78 1.85 12.73 -10.35
N PHE A 79 1.08 12.16 -11.27
CA PHE A 79 0.02 11.22 -10.93
C PHE A 79 0.56 9.97 -10.22
N LEU A 80 1.65 9.38 -10.74
CA LEU A 80 2.29 8.23 -10.10
C LEU A 80 2.81 8.55 -8.69
N ILE A 81 3.40 9.73 -8.48
CA ILE A 81 3.85 10.20 -7.16
C ILE A 81 2.65 10.32 -6.22
N GLU A 82 1.59 10.96 -6.67
CA GLU A 82 0.36 11.17 -5.90
C GLU A 82 -0.21 9.82 -5.42
N ILE A 83 -0.49 8.87 -6.32
CA ILE A 83 -1.09 7.58 -5.93
C ILE A 83 -0.17 6.73 -5.04
N SER A 84 1.14 6.85 -5.21
CA SER A 84 2.15 6.12 -4.41
C SER A 84 2.35 6.72 -3.01
N SER A 85 2.06 8.01 -2.85
CA SER A 85 2.22 8.73 -1.58
C SER A 85 1.09 8.47 -0.58
N ARG A 86 -0.09 8.09 -1.08
CA ARG A 86 -1.27 7.84 -0.26
C ARG A 86 -1.05 6.71 0.74
N PRO A 87 -1.65 6.79 1.95
CA PRO A 87 -1.57 5.73 2.94
C PRO A 87 -2.21 4.43 2.42
N LEU A 88 -1.65 3.29 2.85
CA LEU A 88 -2.17 1.94 2.53
C LEU A 88 -3.27 1.47 3.48
N ASP A 89 -3.47 2.22 4.56
CA ASP A 89 -4.47 1.94 5.57
C ASP A 89 -5.49 3.08 5.59
N MET A 90 -6.76 2.76 5.35
CA MET A 90 -7.87 3.70 5.54
C MET A 90 -8.39 3.71 7.00
N ARG A 91 -7.85 2.86 7.89
CA ARG A 91 -8.29 2.77 9.29
C ARG A 91 -7.63 3.80 10.21
N THR A 92 -6.64 4.56 9.75
CA THR A 92 -5.98 5.59 10.57
C THR A 92 -6.84 6.82 10.90
N CYS A 93 -8.11 6.86 10.49
CA CYS A 93 -9.10 7.82 11.00
C CYS A 93 -9.83 7.36 12.28
N TRP A 94 -9.56 6.17 12.83
CA TRP A 94 -10.19 5.73 14.07
C TRP A 94 -9.24 5.87 15.27
N PRO A 95 -9.63 6.61 16.33
CA PRO A 95 -8.85 6.64 17.56
C PRO A 95 -8.79 5.23 18.13
N GLN A 96 -7.59 4.70 18.29
CA GLN A 96 -7.35 3.47 19.03
C GLN A 96 -7.88 3.68 20.46
N GLU A 97 -8.97 2.99 20.81
CA GLU A 97 -9.43 2.93 22.20
C GLU A 97 -8.27 2.42 23.05
N LYS A 98 -7.76 3.31 23.91
CA LYS A 98 -6.82 2.93 24.95
C LYS A 98 -7.52 1.88 25.81
N LYS A 99 -7.00 0.65 25.84
CA LYS A 99 -7.34 -0.30 26.90
C LYS A 99 -6.99 0.37 28.22
N SER A 100 -8.01 0.75 28.98
CA SER A 100 -7.88 1.16 30.37
C SER A 100 -7.35 -0.04 31.14
N ASP A 101 -6.09 0.04 31.54
CA ASP A 101 -5.53 -0.93 32.47
C ASP A 101 -6.32 -0.86 33.78
N PHE A 102 -7.01 -1.95 34.07
CA PHE A 102 -7.65 -2.24 35.35
C PHE A 102 -6.60 -2.14 36.46
N ILE A 103 -6.69 -1.11 37.30
CA ILE A 103 -6.01 -1.11 38.60
C ILE A 103 -6.87 -1.95 39.55
N SER A 104 -6.50 -3.21 39.73
CA SER A 104 -6.93 -4.01 40.87
C SER A 104 -6.30 -3.45 42.15
N HIS A 105 -7.07 -2.70 42.93
CA HIS A 105 -6.78 -2.55 44.36
C HIS A 105 -7.34 -3.79 45.07
N ASN A 106 -6.44 -4.70 45.46
CA ASN A 106 -6.74 -5.71 46.45
C ASN A 106 -6.84 -5.05 47.83
N SER A 107 -7.84 -5.49 48.59
CA SER A 107 -8.26 -5.08 49.93
C SER A 107 -7.16 -4.95 50.96
#